data_AF-A0A8T7HM43-F1
#
_entry.id   AF-A0A8T7HM43-F1
#
_cell.length_a   1.000
_cell.length_b   1.000
_cell.length_c   1.000
_cell.angle_alpha   90.00
_cell.angle_beta   90.00
_cell.angle_gamma   90.00
#
_symmetry.space_group_name_H-M   'P 1'
#
loop_
_entity.id
_entity.type
_entity.pdbx_description
1 polymer ?
#
loop_
_entity_poly.entity_id
_entity_poly.type
_entity_poly.pdbx_seq_one_letter_code
_entity_poly.pdbx_strand_id
1 'polypeptide(L)'
;MAFGEEAVFSLRKDPVFKKSLLRNDVLPVEYKEEYLRSQNVRKALVEIYDEVRAGKSFSPGIFVGTQGKLNCAILSRHVMENILGWDFSESVTKVNYKTLYEYNLRCSKSCFVSLYELLRYAYPEIALKPYYFKRHRDAWMKEGTLDKALAKEAIRELVGRLIEKDKKKKVRTIPQWISYRHFQKPVLPHGATLSYLLNRYFDNSPAKAIIFAYPELELKPHYFKYVPKGFWQGRRGKSNARKIMLEVIGRLTDPEGAYKMSKEEVVKVMKFRTYGKPILPYGKRLSGMLQSLFNNSPQEPLELVAESLVCNELCDNCRKKSYSRCFMQRMADERTEE
;
A
#
# COMPACT_ATOMS: atom_id res chain seq x y z
N MET A 1 0.37 -43.28 8.61
CA MET A 1 0.16 -43.76 9.98
C MET A 1 -0.76 -42.78 10.67
N ALA A 2 -2.00 -43.20 10.91
CA ALA A 2 -2.98 -42.41 11.65
C ALA A 2 -2.67 -42.54 13.14
N PHE A 3 -2.11 -41.49 13.74
CA PHE A 3 -2.20 -41.29 15.19
C PHE A 3 -3.56 -40.64 15.45
N GLY A 4 -4.58 -41.49 15.56
CA GLY A 4 -5.96 -41.11 15.77
C GLY A 4 -6.20 -40.73 17.23
N GLU A 5 -7.04 -39.70 17.41
CA GLU A 5 -7.98 -39.33 18.48
C GLU A 5 -7.77 -39.78 19.96
N GLU A 6 -7.11 -40.90 20.27
CA GLU A 6 -6.90 -41.43 21.62
C GLU A 6 -5.94 -40.59 22.47
N ALA A 7 -4.90 -39.99 21.88
CA ALA A 7 -3.98 -39.10 22.62
C ALA A 7 -4.69 -37.83 23.14
N VAL A 8 -5.71 -37.36 22.43
CA VAL A 8 -6.54 -36.21 22.81
C VAL A 8 -7.68 -36.63 23.75
N PHE A 9 -8.15 -37.88 23.66
CA PHE A 9 -9.22 -38.41 24.51
C PHE A 9 -8.75 -38.75 25.94
N SER A 10 -7.50 -39.19 26.12
CA SER A 10 -6.93 -39.46 27.44
C SER A 10 -6.68 -38.18 28.28
N LEU A 11 -6.80 -36.99 27.69
CA LEU A 11 -6.61 -35.69 28.37
C LEU A 11 -7.90 -35.15 29.01
N ARG A 12 -9.02 -35.87 28.90
CA ARG A 12 -10.37 -35.36 29.22
C ARG A 12 -10.82 -35.51 30.69
N LYS A 13 -10.11 -36.28 31.52
CA LYS A 13 -10.56 -36.58 32.90
C LYS A 13 -9.53 -36.36 34.00
N ASP A 14 -8.34 -35.87 33.66
CA ASP A 14 -7.26 -35.82 34.65
C ASP A 14 -7.17 -34.43 35.32
N PRO A 15 -7.37 -34.28 36.65
CA PRO A 15 -7.03 -33.06 37.38
C PRO A 15 -5.53 -32.69 37.26
N VAL A 16 -4.67 -33.62 36.83
CA VAL A 16 -3.28 -33.36 36.45
C VAL A 16 -3.20 -32.54 35.16
N PHE A 17 -4.17 -32.61 34.24
CA PHE A 17 -4.18 -31.80 33.01
C PHE A 17 -4.46 -30.32 33.28
N LYS A 18 -5.31 -30.00 34.28
CA LYS A 18 -5.47 -28.63 34.79
C LYS A 18 -4.15 -28.10 35.37
N LYS A 19 -3.31 -28.98 35.94
CA LYS A 19 -1.95 -28.65 36.42
C LYS A 19 -0.89 -28.61 35.31
N SER A 20 -1.00 -29.42 34.25
CA SER A 20 -0.01 -29.46 33.16
C SER A 20 -0.21 -28.35 32.14
N LEU A 21 -1.46 -27.91 31.89
CA LEU A 21 -1.75 -26.68 31.13
C LEU A 21 -1.12 -25.42 31.76
N LEU A 22 -0.73 -25.49 33.03
CA LEU A 22 -0.12 -24.41 33.81
C LEU A 22 1.37 -24.65 34.10
N ARG A 23 1.95 -25.78 33.67
CA ARG A 23 3.41 -25.99 33.73
C ARG A 23 4.01 -25.50 32.42
N ASN A 24 5.10 -24.75 32.53
CA ASN A 24 5.81 -24.04 31.46
C ASN A 24 6.45 -24.96 30.39
N ASP A 25 5.88 -26.13 30.14
CA ASP A 25 6.39 -27.06 29.15
C ASP A 25 6.11 -26.48 27.77
N VAL A 26 7.17 -26.31 26.99
CA VAL A 26 7.17 -25.62 25.72
C VAL A 26 6.16 -26.30 24.78
N LEU A 27 4.96 -25.73 24.65
CA LEU A 27 3.97 -26.20 23.68
C LEU A 27 4.64 -26.25 22.30
N PRO A 28 4.79 -27.43 21.68
CA PRO A 28 5.42 -27.53 20.37
C PRO A 28 4.62 -26.71 19.36
N VAL A 29 5.32 -26.06 18.42
CA VAL A 29 4.74 -25.10 17.46
C VAL A 29 3.59 -25.72 16.66
N GLU A 30 3.68 -27.02 16.39
CA GLU A 30 2.71 -27.84 15.65
C GLU A 30 1.32 -27.93 16.32
N TYR A 31 1.21 -27.77 17.65
CA TYR A 31 -0.08 -27.83 18.36
C TYR A 31 -0.77 -26.47 18.51
N LYS A 32 -0.21 -25.40 17.92
CA LYS A 32 -0.72 -24.04 18.09
C LYS A 32 -2.19 -23.89 17.69
N GLU A 33 -2.57 -24.44 16.54
CA GLU A 33 -3.94 -24.34 16.01
C GLU A 33 -4.93 -25.14 16.86
N GLU A 34 -4.55 -26.34 17.29
CA GLU A 34 -5.36 -27.17 18.17
C GLU A 34 -5.58 -26.49 19.53
N TYR A 35 -4.52 -25.92 20.10
CA TYR A 35 -4.57 -25.18 21.36
C TYR A 35 -5.54 -24.00 21.27
N LEU A 36 -5.45 -23.18 20.21
CA LEU A 36 -6.34 -22.05 20.00
C LEU A 36 -7.79 -22.48 19.81
N ARG A 37 -8.05 -23.66 19.25
CA ARG A 37 -9.41 -24.20 19.01
C ARG A 37 -9.99 -24.97 20.19
N SER A 38 -9.17 -25.38 21.15
CA SER A 38 -9.61 -26.19 22.29
C SER A 38 -10.57 -25.42 23.20
N GLN A 39 -11.85 -25.85 23.22
CA GLN A 39 -12.87 -25.27 24.10
C GLN A 39 -12.54 -25.46 25.58
N ASN A 40 -11.91 -26.58 25.95
CA ASN A 40 -11.52 -26.86 27.33
C ASN A 40 -10.45 -25.89 27.82
N VAL A 41 -9.43 -25.62 26.99
CA VAL A 41 -8.38 -24.64 27.31
C VAL A 41 -8.98 -23.25 27.47
N ARG A 42 -9.84 -22.83 26.52
CA ARG A 42 -10.53 -21.54 26.60
C ARG A 42 -11.34 -21.42 27.89
N LYS A 43 -12.15 -22.42 28.22
CA LYS A 43 -12.97 -22.43 29.44
C LYS A 43 -12.11 -22.34 30.70
N ALA A 44 -11.04 -23.13 30.79
CA ALA A 44 -10.13 -23.11 31.95
C ALA A 44 -9.42 -21.74 32.10
N LEU A 45 -8.98 -21.13 31.01
CA LEU A 45 -8.37 -19.80 31.04
C LEU A 45 -9.37 -18.72 31.47
N VAL A 46 -10.61 -18.78 30.99
CA VAL A 46 -11.68 -17.85 31.38
C VAL A 46 -12.00 -17.98 32.87
N GLU A 47 -12.09 -19.21 33.40
CA GLU A 47 -12.28 -19.45 34.85
C GLU A 47 -11.16 -18.77 35.67
N ILE A 48 -9.90 -18.96 35.27
CA ILE A 48 -8.75 -18.31 35.92
C ILE A 48 -8.86 -16.78 35.82
N TYR A 49 -9.31 -16.27 34.68
CA TYR A 49 -9.43 -14.85 34.45
C TYR A 49 -10.54 -14.20 35.31
N ASP A 50 -11.67 -14.87 35.49
CA ASP A 50 -12.74 -14.41 36.37
C ASP A 50 -12.27 -14.30 37.82
N GLU A 51 -11.44 -15.25 38.29
CA GLU A 51 -10.80 -15.14 39.60
C GLU A 51 -9.87 -13.93 39.71
N VAL A 52 -9.13 -13.61 38.64
CA VAL A 52 -8.27 -12.42 38.58
C VAL A 52 -9.10 -11.14 38.62
N ARG A 53 -10.25 -11.11 37.93
CA ARG A 53 -11.19 -9.98 38.01
C ARG A 53 -11.79 -9.81 39.41
N ALA A 54 -11.91 -10.89 40.18
CA ALA A 54 -12.32 -10.86 41.58
C ALA A 54 -11.19 -10.44 42.56
N GLY A 55 -10.02 -10.06 42.05
CA GLY A 55 -8.91 -9.54 42.86
C GLY A 55 -7.76 -10.53 43.08
N LYS A 56 -7.81 -11.74 42.49
CA LYS A 56 -6.64 -12.63 42.49
C LYS A 56 -5.58 -12.16 41.47
N SER A 57 -4.39 -12.73 41.58
CA SER A 57 -3.31 -12.56 40.60
C SER A 57 -3.19 -13.79 39.71
N PHE A 58 -2.77 -13.58 38.47
CA PHE A 58 -2.36 -14.67 37.60
C PHE A 58 -1.21 -15.47 38.22
N SER A 59 -1.24 -16.80 38.07
CA SER A 59 -0.12 -17.64 38.48
C SER A 59 1.16 -17.26 37.73
N PRO A 60 2.33 -17.27 38.40
CA PRO A 60 3.61 -17.05 37.74
C PRO A 60 3.80 -18.02 36.58
N GLY A 61 4.29 -17.53 35.43
CA GLY A 61 4.56 -18.37 34.25
C GLY A 61 3.44 -18.45 33.22
N ILE A 62 2.18 -18.11 33.57
CA ILE A 62 1.03 -18.29 32.66
C ILE A 62 1.15 -17.55 31.31
N PHE A 63 1.99 -16.51 31.25
CA PHE A 63 2.26 -15.68 30.08
C PHE A 63 3.70 -15.82 29.55
N VAL A 64 4.39 -16.92 29.86
CA VAL A 64 5.77 -17.19 29.40
C VAL A 64 5.76 -18.06 28.13
N GLY A 65 6.68 -17.76 27.21
CA GLY A 65 6.90 -18.55 25.99
C GLY A 65 5.73 -18.53 25.01
N THR A 66 5.73 -19.49 24.09
CA THR A 66 4.70 -19.62 23.03
C THR A 66 3.32 -19.83 23.63
N GLN A 67 3.19 -20.73 24.61
CA GLN A 67 1.92 -20.99 25.26
C GLN A 67 1.38 -19.75 25.97
N GLY A 68 2.24 -19.00 26.66
CA GLY A 68 1.86 -17.75 27.29
C GLY A 68 1.33 -16.70 26.33
N LYS A 69 1.92 -16.59 25.13
CA LYS A 69 1.35 -15.76 24.06
C LYS A 69 -0.06 -16.23 23.65
N LEU A 70 -0.27 -17.53 23.50
CA LEU A 70 -1.58 -18.09 23.16
C LEU A 70 -2.61 -17.84 24.26
N ASN A 71 -2.24 -18.02 25.52
CA ASN A 71 -3.07 -17.69 26.69
C ASN A 71 -3.49 -16.21 26.65
N CYS A 72 -2.52 -15.32 26.46
CA CYS A 72 -2.78 -13.89 26.37
C CYS A 72 -3.73 -13.54 25.20
N ALA A 73 -3.58 -14.20 24.05
CA ALA A 73 -4.44 -13.99 22.89
C ALA A 73 -5.88 -14.46 23.13
N ILE A 74 -6.05 -15.66 23.71
CA ILE A 74 -7.36 -16.22 24.07
C ILE A 74 -8.08 -15.29 25.05
N LEU A 75 -7.40 -14.87 26.12
CA LEU A 75 -7.98 -13.99 27.12
C LEU A 75 -8.30 -12.60 26.55
N SER A 76 -7.43 -12.06 25.68
CA SER A 76 -7.69 -10.78 25.03
C SER A 76 -8.94 -10.86 24.16
N ARG A 77 -9.11 -11.95 23.39
CA ARG A 77 -10.33 -12.20 22.61
C ARG A 77 -11.56 -12.22 23.50
N HIS A 78 -11.50 -12.97 24.60
CA HIS A 78 -12.60 -13.06 25.56
C HIS A 78 -12.97 -11.68 26.14
N VAL A 79 -11.99 -10.87 26.52
CA VAL A 79 -12.22 -9.50 27.00
C VAL A 79 -12.93 -8.65 25.93
N MET A 80 -12.48 -8.72 24.68
CA MET A 80 -13.07 -7.94 23.59
C MET A 80 -14.50 -8.40 23.26
N GLU A 81 -14.70 -9.70 23.01
CA GLU A 81 -16.00 -10.23 22.55
C GLU A 81 -17.02 -10.36 23.68
N ASN A 82 -16.63 -10.93 24.82
CA ASN A 82 -17.60 -11.33 25.85
C ASN A 82 -17.80 -10.28 26.94
N ILE A 83 -16.78 -9.50 27.27
CA ILE A 83 -16.85 -8.50 28.35
C ILE A 83 -17.17 -7.13 27.80
N LEU A 84 -16.45 -6.70 26.76
CA LEU A 84 -16.65 -5.42 26.11
C LEU A 84 -17.77 -5.44 25.07
N GLY A 85 -18.21 -6.63 24.65
CA GLY A 85 -19.26 -6.79 23.64
C GLY A 85 -18.84 -6.29 22.25
N TRP A 86 -17.54 -6.20 21.98
CA TRP A 86 -17.02 -5.70 20.71
C TRP A 86 -17.07 -6.78 19.65
N ASP A 87 -17.52 -6.41 18.45
CA ASP A 87 -17.27 -7.23 17.27
C ASP A 87 -15.78 -7.18 16.85
N PHE A 88 -15.40 -7.97 15.85
CA PHE A 88 -14.02 -7.97 15.36
C PHE A 88 -13.58 -6.61 14.78
N SER A 89 -14.47 -5.89 14.11
CA SER A 89 -14.16 -4.59 13.52
C SER A 89 -13.94 -3.53 14.60
N GLU A 90 -14.75 -3.55 15.65
CA GLU A 90 -14.57 -2.76 16.84
C GLU A 90 -13.28 -3.14 17.57
N SER A 91 -12.97 -4.43 17.67
CA SER A 91 -11.71 -4.92 18.24
C SER A 91 -10.51 -4.31 17.52
N VAL A 92 -10.46 -4.36 16.18
CA VAL A 92 -9.36 -3.78 15.38
C VAL A 92 -9.22 -2.27 15.59
N THR A 93 -10.33 -1.55 15.79
CA THR A 93 -10.33 -0.08 15.83
C THR A 93 -10.18 0.51 17.23
N LYS A 94 -10.76 -0.14 18.24
CA LYS A 94 -10.83 0.35 19.63
C LYS A 94 -9.74 -0.23 20.52
N VAL A 95 -9.22 -1.43 20.22
CA VAL A 95 -8.22 -2.08 21.08
C VAL A 95 -6.98 -1.21 21.24
N ASN A 96 -6.54 -1.09 22.48
CA ASN A 96 -5.30 -0.44 22.84
C ASN A 96 -4.79 -1.03 24.16
N TYR A 97 -3.48 -0.87 24.44
CA TYR A 97 -2.89 -1.43 25.65
C TYR A 97 -3.52 -0.89 26.94
N LYS A 98 -3.95 0.39 26.98
CA LYS A 98 -4.62 0.95 28.15
C LYS A 98 -5.91 0.18 28.46
N THR A 99 -6.75 -0.07 27.46
CA THR A 99 -7.94 -0.89 27.63
C THR A 99 -7.57 -2.29 28.14
N LEU A 100 -6.61 -2.97 27.52
CA LEU A 100 -6.21 -4.31 28.01
C LEU A 100 -5.72 -4.29 29.47
N TYR A 101 -5.07 -3.21 29.91
CA TYR A 101 -4.57 -3.06 31.28
C TYR A 101 -5.70 -2.83 32.29
N GLU A 102 -6.74 -2.08 31.91
CA GLU A 102 -7.96 -1.89 32.71
C GLU A 102 -8.67 -3.22 32.98
N TYR A 103 -8.51 -4.18 32.06
CA TYR A 103 -9.03 -5.55 32.16
C TYR A 103 -7.95 -6.55 32.60
N ASN A 104 -6.97 -6.12 33.40
CA ASN A 104 -5.91 -6.96 34.00
C ASN A 104 -4.98 -7.71 33.04
N LEU A 105 -5.02 -7.45 31.73
CA LEU A 105 -4.17 -8.09 30.72
C LEU A 105 -2.91 -7.27 30.42
N ARG A 106 -2.17 -6.87 31.46
CA ARG A 106 -0.90 -6.13 31.31
C ARG A 106 0.18 -6.90 30.55
N CYS A 107 0.09 -8.22 30.57
CA CYS A 107 0.94 -9.14 29.82
C CYS A 107 0.88 -8.92 28.31
N SER A 108 -0.15 -8.28 27.75
CA SER A 108 -0.29 -8.10 26.31
C SER A 108 0.91 -7.41 25.67
N LYS A 109 1.53 -6.45 26.37
CA LYS A 109 2.68 -5.70 25.87
C LYS A 109 4.00 -6.48 25.98
N SER A 110 4.12 -7.41 26.93
CA SER A 110 5.29 -8.29 27.03
C SER A 110 5.18 -9.49 26.08
N CYS A 111 3.96 -9.97 25.82
CA CYS A 111 3.70 -11.10 24.93
C CYS A 111 3.80 -10.73 23.44
N PHE A 112 3.43 -9.51 23.07
CA PHE A 112 3.31 -9.09 21.67
C PHE A 112 4.03 -7.78 21.42
N VAL A 113 4.74 -7.71 20.29
CA VAL A 113 5.43 -6.50 19.86
C VAL A 113 4.42 -5.42 19.46
N SER A 114 3.28 -5.84 18.91
CA SER A 114 2.21 -4.93 18.50
C SER A 114 0.81 -5.51 18.72
N LEU A 115 -0.18 -4.62 18.79
CA LEU A 115 -1.60 -5.00 18.87
C LEU A 115 -2.08 -5.75 17.62
N TYR A 116 -1.45 -5.52 16.48
CA TYR A 116 -1.69 -6.30 15.26
C TYR A 116 -1.27 -7.75 15.46
N GLU A 117 -0.07 -7.98 16.01
CA GLU A 117 0.41 -9.34 16.32
C GLU A 117 -0.55 -10.03 17.29
N LEU A 118 -0.95 -9.36 18.37
CA LEU A 118 -1.95 -9.86 19.31
C LEU A 118 -3.24 -10.27 18.59
N LEU A 119 -3.81 -9.41 17.75
CA LEU A 119 -5.06 -9.69 17.07
C LEU A 119 -4.95 -10.81 16.03
N ARG A 120 -3.80 -10.96 15.37
CA ARG A 120 -3.54 -12.11 14.49
C ARG A 120 -3.51 -13.43 15.26
N TYR A 121 -3.10 -13.42 16.52
CA TYR A 121 -3.15 -14.61 17.38
C TYR A 121 -4.53 -14.83 18.00
N ALA A 122 -5.27 -13.77 18.30
CA ALA A 122 -6.62 -13.86 18.85
C ALA A 122 -7.65 -14.33 17.80
N TYR A 123 -7.43 -13.97 16.53
CA TYR A 123 -8.31 -14.26 15.41
C TYR A 123 -7.53 -14.93 14.26
N PRO A 124 -6.94 -16.12 14.46
CA PRO A 124 -6.16 -16.82 13.43
C PRO A 124 -6.99 -17.16 12.18
N GLU A 125 -8.30 -17.30 12.33
CA GLU A 125 -9.25 -17.56 11.25
C GLU A 125 -9.45 -16.37 10.31
N ILE A 126 -9.02 -15.17 10.72
CA ILE A 126 -9.15 -13.95 9.92
C ILE A 126 -7.80 -13.63 9.28
N ALA A 127 -7.78 -13.54 7.95
CA ALA A 127 -6.63 -13.08 7.17
C ALA A 127 -6.42 -11.56 7.35
N LEU A 128 -6.04 -11.18 8.56
CA LEU A 128 -5.88 -9.79 8.99
C LEU A 128 -4.59 -9.22 8.41
N LYS A 129 -4.73 -8.16 7.61
CA LYS A 129 -3.59 -7.49 7.00
C LYS A 129 -3.09 -6.36 7.90
N PRO A 130 -1.76 -6.13 7.97
CA PRO A 130 -1.20 -5.15 8.89
C PRO A 130 -1.65 -3.71 8.57
N TYR A 131 -1.93 -3.41 7.31
CA TYR A 131 -2.42 -2.09 6.88
C TYR A 131 -3.90 -1.82 7.19
N TYR A 132 -4.63 -2.80 7.75
CA TYR A 132 -5.93 -2.53 8.37
C TYR A 132 -5.78 -1.85 9.74
N PHE A 133 -4.58 -1.84 10.33
CA PHE A 133 -4.33 -1.17 11.60
C PHE A 133 -3.86 0.26 11.41
N LYS A 134 -4.69 1.20 11.89
CA LYS A 134 -4.37 2.63 11.88
C LYS A 134 -3.06 2.96 12.64
N ARG A 135 -2.67 2.15 13.62
CA ARG A 135 -1.53 2.41 14.52
C ARG A 135 -0.27 1.59 14.23
N HIS A 136 -0.26 0.75 13.19
CA HIS A 136 0.91 -0.08 12.88
C HIS A 136 1.85 0.62 11.89
N ARG A 137 2.51 1.70 12.34
CA ARG A 137 3.37 2.53 11.47
C ARG A 137 4.55 1.75 10.88
N ASP A 138 5.07 0.78 11.63
CA ASP A 138 6.20 -0.05 11.21
C ASP A 138 5.77 -1.21 10.30
N ALA A 139 4.48 -1.32 9.96
CA ALA A 139 3.94 -2.36 9.06
C ALA A 139 4.62 -2.30 7.69
N TRP A 140 4.98 -1.09 7.28
CA TRP A 140 5.50 -0.81 5.96
C TRP A 140 6.99 -1.11 5.83
N MET A 141 7.65 -1.59 6.88
CA MET A 141 9.10 -1.78 6.89
C MET A 141 9.45 -3.27 6.96
N LYS A 142 10.34 -3.70 6.07
CA LYS A 142 10.99 -5.00 6.11
C LYS A 142 12.50 -4.78 6.00
N GLU A 143 13.26 -5.26 6.99
CA GLU A 143 14.72 -5.11 7.04
C GLU A 143 15.19 -3.65 6.88
N GLY A 144 14.48 -2.70 7.50
CA GLY A 144 14.84 -1.28 7.45
C GLY A 144 14.50 -0.57 6.13
N THR A 145 13.86 -1.25 5.17
CA THR A 145 13.39 -0.65 3.91
C THR A 145 11.88 -0.81 3.73
N LEU A 146 11.27 -0.03 2.82
CA LEU A 146 9.85 -0.17 2.51
C LEU A 146 9.55 -1.58 2.01
N ASP A 147 8.62 -2.29 2.66
CA ASP A 147 8.04 -3.52 2.14
C ASP A 147 7.22 -3.19 0.89
N LYS A 148 7.88 -3.31 -0.25
CA LYS A 148 7.31 -2.98 -1.55
C LYS A 148 6.12 -3.88 -1.88
N ALA A 149 6.14 -5.15 -1.50
CA ALA A 149 5.06 -6.08 -1.80
C ALA A 149 3.80 -5.68 -1.04
N LEU A 150 3.92 -5.44 0.27
CA LEU A 150 2.81 -4.99 1.10
C LEU A 150 2.24 -3.65 0.65
N ALA A 151 3.11 -2.68 0.32
CA ALA A 151 2.68 -1.37 -0.17
C ALA A 151 1.90 -1.48 -1.50
N LYS A 152 2.38 -2.30 -2.45
CA LYS A 152 1.68 -2.54 -3.72
C LYS A 152 0.32 -3.19 -3.48
N GLU A 153 0.29 -4.22 -2.63
CA GLU A 153 -0.94 -4.94 -2.29
C GLU A 153 -1.99 -3.98 -1.69
N ALA A 154 -1.60 -3.16 -0.70
CA ALA A 154 -2.48 -2.20 -0.06
C ALA A 154 -3.05 -1.17 -1.06
N ILE A 155 -2.19 -0.60 -1.93
CA ILE A 155 -2.62 0.37 -2.95
C ILE A 155 -3.57 -0.30 -3.96
N ARG A 156 -3.28 -1.54 -4.37
CA ARG A 156 -4.12 -2.30 -5.28
C ARG A 156 -5.48 -2.60 -4.67
N GLU A 157 -5.53 -3.02 -3.40
CA GLU A 157 -6.78 -3.24 -2.70
C GLU A 157 -7.59 -1.95 -2.58
N LEU A 158 -6.97 -0.82 -2.22
CA LEU A 158 -7.65 0.48 -2.18
C LEU A 158 -8.33 0.79 -3.52
N VAL A 159 -7.61 0.61 -4.63
CA VAL A 159 -8.16 0.84 -5.98
C VAL A 159 -9.29 -0.14 -6.29
N GLY A 160 -9.13 -1.42 -5.96
CA GLY A 160 -10.18 -2.44 -6.13
C GLY A 160 -11.47 -2.05 -5.41
N ARG A 161 -11.39 -1.68 -4.13
CA ARG A 161 -12.54 -1.21 -3.34
C ARG A 161 -13.18 0.06 -3.91
N LEU A 162 -12.39 0.98 -4.45
CA LEU A 162 -12.91 2.20 -5.08
C LEU A 162 -13.65 1.90 -6.39
N ILE A 163 -13.26 0.87 -7.12
CA ILE A 163 -13.93 0.39 -8.33
C ILE A 163 -15.21 -0.37 -7.95
N GLU A 164 -15.17 -1.22 -6.91
CA GLU A 164 -16.36 -1.90 -6.39
C GLU A 164 -17.47 -0.91 -6.00
N LYS A 165 -17.09 0.20 -5.34
CA LYS A 165 -18.03 1.26 -4.93
C LYS A 165 -18.55 2.12 -6.08
N ASP A 166 -17.82 2.22 -7.18
CA ASP A 166 -18.18 3.04 -8.34
C ASP A 166 -17.79 2.31 -9.63
N LYS A 167 -18.75 1.56 -10.18
CA LYS A 167 -18.59 0.73 -11.38
C LYS A 167 -18.18 1.53 -12.64
N LYS A 168 -18.29 2.87 -12.62
CA LYS A 168 -17.81 3.72 -13.71
C LYS A 168 -16.28 3.82 -13.72
N LYS A 169 -15.62 3.59 -12.58
CA LYS A 169 -14.16 3.56 -12.46
C LYS A 169 -13.61 2.25 -12.98
N LYS A 170 -12.50 2.33 -13.71
CA LYS A 170 -11.74 1.16 -14.20
C LYS A 170 -10.26 1.34 -13.91
N VAL A 171 -9.54 0.23 -13.76
CA VAL A 171 -8.07 0.22 -13.55
C VAL A 171 -7.35 1.07 -14.62
N ARG A 172 -7.68 0.86 -15.90
CA ARG A 172 -7.12 1.64 -17.01
C ARG A 172 -7.42 3.15 -16.96
N THR A 173 -8.34 3.60 -16.11
CA THR A 173 -8.74 5.03 -16.01
C THR A 173 -8.30 5.67 -14.71
N ILE A 174 -7.54 4.95 -13.86
CA ILE A 174 -7.04 5.47 -12.57
C ILE A 174 -6.49 6.90 -12.67
N PRO A 175 -5.67 7.26 -13.67
CA PRO A 175 -5.09 8.61 -13.76
C PRO A 175 -6.13 9.75 -13.88
N GLN A 176 -7.36 9.46 -14.25
CA GLN A 176 -8.44 10.45 -14.41
C GLN A 176 -9.13 10.80 -13.09
N TRP A 177 -9.24 9.84 -12.17
CA TRP A 177 -10.11 9.98 -11.00
C TRP A 177 -9.40 9.82 -9.66
N ILE A 178 -8.23 9.17 -9.60
CA ILE A 178 -7.51 9.01 -8.32
C ILE A 178 -6.99 10.36 -7.82
N SER A 179 -7.05 10.54 -6.51
CA SER A 179 -6.60 11.78 -5.86
C SER A 179 -6.21 11.52 -4.41
N TYR A 180 -5.56 12.50 -3.79
CA TYR A 180 -5.11 12.43 -2.40
C TYR A 180 -6.25 12.07 -1.43
N ARG A 181 -7.44 12.64 -1.65
CA ARG A 181 -8.64 12.36 -0.82
C ARG A 181 -9.03 10.88 -0.80
N HIS A 182 -8.74 10.12 -1.85
CA HIS A 182 -9.05 8.69 -1.89
C HIS A 182 -8.23 7.89 -0.88
N PHE A 183 -6.96 8.27 -0.65
CA PHE A 183 -6.09 7.61 0.31
C PHE A 183 -6.41 7.96 1.77
N GLN A 184 -7.09 9.09 2.00
CA GLN A 184 -7.51 9.53 3.32
C GLN A 184 -8.88 8.98 3.76
N LYS A 185 -9.69 8.51 2.81
CA LYS A 185 -11.01 7.98 3.13
C LYS A 185 -10.91 6.58 3.74
N PRO A 186 -11.75 6.23 4.73
CA PRO A 186 -11.82 4.90 5.33
C PRO A 186 -12.52 3.93 4.38
N VAL A 187 -11.84 3.57 3.29
CA VAL A 187 -12.38 2.69 2.23
C VAL A 187 -11.97 1.23 2.45
N LEU A 188 -10.85 1.00 3.12
CA LEU A 188 -10.38 -0.33 3.48
C LEU A 188 -11.15 -0.88 4.69
N PRO A 189 -11.10 -2.22 4.93
CA PRO A 189 -11.71 -2.84 6.11
C PRO A 189 -11.37 -2.13 7.42
N HIS A 190 -12.30 -2.22 8.37
CA HIS A 190 -12.14 -1.68 9.73
C HIS A 190 -11.82 -0.18 9.78
N GLY A 191 -12.29 0.57 8.79
CA GLY A 191 -12.09 2.01 8.71
C GLY A 191 -10.65 2.44 8.42
N ALA A 192 -9.82 1.53 7.91
CA ALA A 192 -8.42 1.81 7.62
C ALA A 192 -8.24 2.78 6.43
N THR A 193 -7.13 3.52 6.46
CA THR A 193 -6.76 4.50 5.42
C THR A 193 -5.30 4.30 5.04
N LEU A 194 -4.92 4.70 3.83
CA LEU A 194 -3.53 4.67 3.36
C LEU A 194 -2.85 6.04 3.41
N SER A 195 -3.39 6.97 4.22
CA SER A 195 -2.86 8.33 4.33
C SER A 195 -1.42 8.34 4.83
N TYR A 196 -1.07 7.48 5.79
CA TYR A 196 0.30 7.40 6.31
C TYR A 196 1.28 6.85 5.26
N LEU A 197 0.92 5.76 4.58
CA LEU A 197 1.71 5.20 3.49
C LEU A 197 1.99 6.26 2.40
N LEU A 198 0.94 6.96 1.97
CA LEU A 198 1.04 7.99 0.94
C LEU A 198 1.93 9.16 1.38
N ASN A 199 1.80 9.60 2.62
CA ASN A 199 2.58 10.71 3.16
C ASN A 199 4.06 10.34 3.29
N ARG A 200 4.36 9.22 3.93
CA ARG A 200 5.71 8.84 4.33
C ARG A 200 6.57 8.38 3.16
N TYR A 201 5.98 7.68 2.19
CA TYR A 201 6.75 6.98 1.14
C TYR A 201 6.50 7.50 -0.27
N PHE A 202 5.50 8.36 -0.47
CA PHE A 202 5.13 8.87 -1.79
C PHE A 202 4.96 10.39 -1.82
N ASP A 203 5.45 11.13 -0.82
CA ASP A 203 5.39 12.59 -0.72
C ASP A 203 3.97 13.16 -0.93
N ASN A 204 2.95 12.48 -0.40
CA ASN A 204 1.54 12.80 -0.63
C ASN A 204 1.12 12.78 -2.11
N SER A 205 1.82 12.05 -2.98
CA SER A 205 1.54 11.98 -4.42
C SER A 205 0.82 10.69 -4.82
N PRO A 206 -0.49 10.74 -5.11
CA PRO A 206 -1.23 9.58 -5.62
C PRO A 206 -0.64 9.04 -6.91
N ALA A 207 -0.13 9.93 -7.78
CA ALA A 207 0.50 9.52 -9.04
C ALA A 207 1.70 8.62 -8.79
N LYS A 208 2.61 8.99 -7.86
CA LYS A 208 3.76 8.16 -7.50
C LYS A 208 3.33 6.80 -6.96
N ALA A 209 2.34 6.78 -6.05
CA ALA A 209 1.83 5.54 -5.46
C ALA A 209 1.20 4.60 -6.51
N ILE A 210 0.40 5.13 -7.43
CA ILE A 210 -0.22 4.33 -8.49
C ILE A 210 0.82 3.82 -9.50
N ILE A 211 1.74 4.65 -9.96
CA ILE A 211 2.81 4.22 -10.88
C ILE A 211 3.64 3.10 -10.23
N PHE A 212 3.93 3.23 -8.93
CA PHE A 212 4.61 2.20 -8.17
C PHE A 212 3.81 0.88 -8.06
N ALA A 213 2.49 0.98 -7.86
CA ALA A 213 1.62 -0.18 -7.66
C ALA A 213 1.19 -0.89 -8.96
N TYR A 214 1.23 -0.18 -10.09
CA TYR A 214 0.80 -0.68 -11.40
C TYR A 214 1.88 -0.44 -12.48
N PRO A 215 3.09 -1.02 -12.33
CA PRO A 215 4.16 -0.87 -13.33
C PRO A 215 3.75 -1.38 -14.71
N GLU A 216 2.89 -2.39 -14.78
CA GLU A 216 2.37 -3.00 -16.01
C GLU A 216 1.52 -2.05 -16.87
N LEU A 217 1.05 -0.92 -16.31
CA LEU A 217 0.27 0.07 -17.05
C LEU A 217 1.14 1.17 -17.70
N GLU A 218 2.46 1.13 -17.49
CA GLU A 218 3.43 2.09 -18.03
C GLU A 218 3.01 3.57 -17.82
N LEU A 219 2.40 3.84 -16.67
CA LEU A 219 1.84 5.15 -16.38
C LEU A 219 2.96 6.18 -16.15
N LYS A 220 2.80 7.36 -16.76
CA LYS A 220 3.69 8.51 -16.55
C LYS A 220 3.01 9.57 -15.69
N PRO A 221 3.75 10.39 -14.92
CA PRO A 221 3.15 11.38 -14.03
C PRO A 221 2.21 12.37 -14.74
N HIS A 222 2.53 12.80 -15.97
CA HIS A 222 1.70 13.72 -16.77
C HIS A 222 0.39 13.09 -17.27
N TYR A 223 0.21 11.79 -17.13
CA TYR A 223 -1.07 11.12 -17.40
C TYR A 223 -2.09 11.32 -16.29
N PHE A 224 -1.69 11.83 -15.10
CA PHE A 224 -2.59 12.01 -13.96
C PHE A 224 -3.29 13.37 -13.97
N LYS A 225 -4.50 13.44 -13.41
CA LYS A 225 -5.27 14.70 -13.30
C LYS A 225 -4.51 15.75 -12.50
N TYR A 226 -3.77 15.29 -11.51
CA TYR A 226 -2.87 16.11 -10.71
C TYR A 226 -1.49 15.48 -10.80
N VAL A 227 -0.55 16.22 -11.38
CA VAL A 227 0.86 15.83 -11.42
C VAL A 227 1.50 16.00 -10.03
N PRO A 228 2.60 15.31 -9.72
CA PRO A 228 3.33 15.50 -8.47
C PRO A 228 3.74 16.96 -8.24
N LYS A 229 3.85 17.38 -6.96
CA LYS A 229 4.36 18.71 -6.61
C LYS A 229 5.74 18.93 -7.25
N GLY A 230 5.95 20.11 -7.83
CA GLY A 230 7.21 20.47 -8.50
C GLY A 230 7.41 19.89 -9.89
N PHE A 231 6.45 19.13 -10.44
CA PHE A 231 6.59 18.53 -11.78
C PHE A 231 6.78 19.58 -12.90
N TRP A 232 6.18 20.76 -12.74
CA TRP A 232 6.28 21.90 -13.66
C TRP A 232 7.18 23.02 -13.15
N GLN A 233 8.25 22.72 -12.40
CA GLN A 233 9.12 23.76 -11.81
C GLN A 233 10.54 23.76 -12.39
N GLY A 234 11.04 24.95 -12.71
CA GLY A 234 12.44 25.20 -13.09
C GLY A 234 12.91 24.43 -14.33
N ARG A 235 14.23 24.16 -14.38
CA ARG A 235 14.86 23.39 -15.47
C ARG A 235 14.27 21.99 -15.62
N ARG A 236 13.95 21.33 -14.50
CA ARG A 236 13.31 20.00 -14.49
C ARG A 236 11.94 20.04 -15.15
N GLY A 237 11.13 21.07 -14.87
CA GLY A 237 9.84 21.30 -15.51
C GLY A 237 9.97 21.47 -17.03
N LYS A 238 10.93 22.28 -17.49
CA LYS A 238 11.22 22.44 -18.93
C LYS A 238 11.66 21.12 -19.60
N SER A 239 12.50 20.32 -18.94
CA SER A 239 12.89 18.99 -19.43
C SER A 239 11.69 18.03 -19.52
N ASN A 240 10.79 18.03 -18.52
CA ASN A 240 9.55 17.27 -18.56
C ASN A 240 8.65 17.73 -19.73
N ALA A 241 8.48 19.04 -19.90
CA ALA A 241 7.70 19.61 -21.00
C ALA A 241 8.26 19.18 -22.36
N ARG A 242 9.59 19.25 -22.57
CA ARG A 242 10.24 18.78 -23.79
C ARG A 242 9.92 17.31 -24.09
N LYS A 243 10.06 16.42 -23.10
CA LYS A 243 9.74 14.98 -23.25
C LYS A 243 8.27 14.75 -23.63
N ILE A 244 7.37 15.52 -23.03
CA ILE A 244 5.93 15.42 -23.30
C ILE A 244 5.61 15.96 -24.69
N MET A 245 6.26 17.04 -25.12
CA MET A 245 6.08 17.59 -26.46
C MET A 245 6.59 16.63 -27.54
N LEU A 246 7.71 15.94 -27.31
CA LEU A 246 8.17 14.86 -28.19
C LEU A 246 7.15 13.71 -28.27
N GLU A 247 6.54 13.33 -27.15
CA GLU A 247 5.46 12.33 -27.14
C GLU A 247 4.23 12.80 -27.94
N VAL A 248 3.81 14.05 -27.77
CA VAL A 248 2.69 14.64 -28.52
C VAL A 248 2.99 14.63 -30.02
N ILE A 249 4.15 15.12 -30.43
CA ILE A 249 4.57 15.12 -31.83
C ILE A 249 4.54 13.69 -32.36
N GLY A 250 5.19 12.75 -31.66
CA GLY A 250 5.21 11.34 -32.07
C GLY A 250 3.82 10.74 -32.27
N ARG A 251 2.84 11.06 -31.39
CA ARG A 251 1.44 10.58 -31.54
C ARG A 251 0.69 11.25 -32.69
N LEU A 252 0.96 12.52 -32.96
CA LEU A 252 0.30 13.25 -34.04
C LEU A 252 0.87 12.85 -35.40
N THR A 253 2.16 12.50 -35.46
CA THR A 253 2.87 12.12 -36.69
C THR A 253 2.92 10.61 -36.94
N ASP A 254 2.37 9.79 -36.05
CA ASP A 254 2.35 8.33 -36.20
C ASP A 254 1.60 7.92 -37.49
N PRO A 255 2.25 7.24 -38.45
CA PRO A 255 1.62 6.81 -39.71
C PRO A 255 0.44 5.85 -39.51
N GLU A 256 0.49 5.04 -38.45
CA GLU A 256 -0.58 4.13 -38.05
C GLU A 256 -1.55 4.79 -37.05
N GLY A 257 -1.26 6.01 -36.64
CA GLY A 257 -2.06 6.79 -35.70
C GLY A 257 -3.32 7.38 -36.34
N ALA A 258 -4.15 7.97 -35.49
CA ALA A 258 -5.41 8.59 -35.93
C ALA A 258 -5.23 9.93 -36.67
N TYR A 259 -4.08 10.59 -36.53
CA TYR A 259 -3.87 11.96 -37.03
C TYR A 259 -3.00 12.03 -38.28
N LYS A 260 -1.91 11.25 -38.35
CA LYS A 260 -1.02 11.11 -39.52
C LYS A 260 -0.49 12.45 -40.07
N MET A 261 -0.23 13.40 -39.18
CA MET A 261 0.21 14.75 -39.53
C MET A 261 1.70 14.78 -39.88
N SER A 262 2.12 15.69 -40.75
CA SER A 262 3.52 16.06 -40.89
C SER A 262 4.01 16.88 -39.67
N LYS A 263 5.33 16.99 -39.45
CA LYS A 263 5.87 17.83 -38.37
C LYS A 263 5.48 19.30 -38.56
N GLU A 264 5.47 19.79 -39.80
CA GLU A 264 5.10 21.16 -40.16
C GLU A 264 3.62 21.41 -39.87
N GLU A 265 2.76 20.43 -40.14
CA GLU A 265 1.35 20.50 -39.79
C GLU A 265 1.16 20.56 -38.28
N VAL A 266 1.89 19.74 -37.51
CA VAL A 266 1.85 19.79 -36.04
C VAL A 266 2.16 21.20 -35.54
N VAL A 267 3.21 21.85 -36.04
CA VAL A 267 3.56 23.23 -35.66
C VAL A 267 2.41 24.21 -35.96
N LYS A 268 1.76 24.08 -37.13
CA LYS A 268 0.64 24.95 -37.53
C LYS A 268 -0.61 24.76 -36.64
N VAL A 269 -0.89 23.53 -36.20
CA VAL A 269 -2.09 23.22 -35.39
C VAL A 269 -1.87 23.41 -33.90
N MET A 270 -0.63 23.41 -33.40
CA MET A 270 -0.30 23.54 -31.98
C MET A 270 -0.42 24.99 -31.46
N LYS A 271 -1.65 25.51 -31.50
CA LYS A 271 -2.05 26.82 -30.95
C LYS A 271 -2.50 26.69 -29.49
N PHE A 272 -2.67 27.81 -28.78
CA PHE A 272 -3.14 27.84 -27.38
C PHE A 272 -4.36 26.93 -27.14
N ARG A 273 -5.39 27.02 -28.00
CA ARG A 273 -6.62 26.19 -27.90
C ARG A 273 -6.34 24.69 -28.03
N THR A 274 -5.30 24.30 -28.75
CA THR A 274 -4.91 22.91 -28.98
C THR A 274 -4.34 22.28 -27.71
N TYR A 275 -3.55 23.02 -26.92
CA TYR A 275 -3.09 22.54 -25.60
C TYR A 275 -4.25 22.29 -24.62
N GLY A 276 -5.42 22.90 -24.84
CA GLY A 276 -6.65 22.64 -24.10
C GLY A 276 -7.39 21.37 -24.52
N LYS A 277 -7.00 20.72 -25.63
CA LYS A 277 -7.63 19.48 -26.13
C LYS A 277 -7.01 18.25 -25.47
N PRO A 278 -7.76 17.13 -25.35
CA PRO A 278 -7.28 15.89 -24.76
C PRO A 278 -6.39 15.09 -25.73
N ILE A 279 -5.19 15.58 -26.02
CA ILE A 279 -4.29 14.99 -27.03
C ILE A 279 -3.51 13.79 -26.46
N LEU A 280 -3.29 13.79 -25.14
CA LEU A 280 -2.56 12.74 -24.46
C LEU A 280 -3.48 11.60 -23.97
N PRO A 281 -2.92 10.41 -23.68
CA PRO A 281 -3.64 9.31 -23.04
C PRO A 281 -4.47 9.74 -21.84
N TYR A 282 -5.55 9.01 -21.59
CA TYR A 282 -6.45 9.26 -20.46
C TYR A 282 -7.09 10.66 -20.48
N GLY A 283 -7.24 11.24 -21.67
CA GLY A 283 -7.93 12.50 -21.88
C GLY A 283 -7.17 13.71 -21.32
N LYS A 284 -5.83 13.65 -21.30
CA LYS A 284 -5.01 14.70 -20.69
C LYS A 284 -4.78 15.87 -21.62
N ARG A 285 -4.89 17.05 -21.01
CA ARG A 285 -4.67 18.37 -21.59
C ARG A 285 -3.33 18.89 -21.12
N LEU A 286 -2.74 19.78 -21.91
CA LEU A 286 -1.44 20.39 -21.65
C LEU A 286 -1.54 21.85 -21.20
N SER A 287 -2.75 22.37 -21.01
CA SER A 287 -2.97 23.74 -20.56
C SER A 287 -2.26 24.06 -19.24
N GLY A 288 -2.21 23.09 -18.30
CA GLY A 288 -1.51 23.29 -17.03
C GLY A 288 0.00 23.42 -17.19
N MET A 289 0.61 22.66 -18.12
CA MET A 289 2.02 22.82 -18.49
C MET A 289 2.27 24.21 -19.09
N LEU A 290 1.42 24.61 -20.04
CA LEU A 290 1.52 25.88 -20.74
C LEU A 290 1.46 27.08 -19.80
N GLN A 291 0.48 27.07 -18.90
CA GLN A 291 0.28 28.10 -17.90
C GLN A 291 1.45 28.14 -16.91
N SER A 292 1.93 26.98 -16.46
CA SER A 292 2.91 26.92 -15.36
C SER A 292 4.34 27.21 -15.80
N LEU A 293 4.72 26.90 -17.04
CA LEU A 293 6.11 26.97 -17.51
C LEU A 293 6.38 28.05 -18.56
N PHE A 294 5.36 28.39 -19.36
CA PHE A 294 5.55 29.17 -20.59
C PHE A 294 4.64 30.40 -20.62
N ASN A 295 4.06 30.79 -19.47
CA ASN A 295 3.15 31.93 -19.37
C ASN A 295 2.06 31.95 -20.47
N ASN A 296 1.50 30.78 -20.77
CA ASN A 296 0.51 30.56 -21.85
C ASN A 296 1.00 30.76 -23.29
N SER A 297 2.31 30.88 -23.54
CA SER A 297 2.93 30.93 -24.88
C SER A 297 2.89 29.56 -25.58
N PRO A 298 2.12 29.39 -26.68
CA PRO A 298 2.02 28.10 -27.38
C PRO A 298 3.25 27.72 -28.23
N GLN A 299 4.12 28.70 -28.54
CA GLN A 299 5.33 28.51 -29.35
C GLN A 299 6.51 28.00 -28.52
N GLU A 300 6.70 28.50 -27.30
CA GLU A 300 7.85 28.12 -26.46
C GLU A 300 8.00 26.59 -26.24
N PRO A 301 6.93 25.80 -26.02
CA PRO A 301 7.07 24.35 -25.92
C PRO A 301 7.54 23.68 -27.22
N LEU A 302 7.25 24.26 -28.39
CA LEU A 302 7.70 23.77 -29.69
C LEU A 302 9.17 24.13 -29.94
N GLU A 303 9.60 25.32 -29.53
CA GLU A 303 11.00 25.74 -29.62
C GLU A 303 11.91 24.81 -28.80
N LEU A 304 11.46 24.39 -27.60
CA LEU A 304 12.16 23.40 -26.79
C LEU A 304 12.44 22.07 -27.51
N VAL A 305 11.58 21.70 -28.47
CA VAL A 305 11.74 20.45 -29.24
C VAL A 305 12.36 20.67 -30.61
N ALA A 306 12.31 21.89 -31.15
CA ALA A 306 12.94 22.24 -32.43
C ALA A 306 14.45 21.93 -32.40
N GLU A 307 15.15 22.27 -31.31
CA GLU A 307 16.58 21.94 -31.14
C GLU A 307 16.86 20.42 -31.22
N SER A 308 15.94 19.59 -30.72
CA SER A 308 16.06 18.11 -30.82
C SER A 308 15.69 17.56 -32.19
N LEU A 309 14.80 18.24 -32.93
CA LEU A 309 14.37 17.78 -34.25
C LEU A 309 15.48 18.04 -35.30
N VAL A 310 16.21 19.15 -35.17
CA VAL A 310 17.32 19.52 -36.06
C VAL A 310 18.51 18.55 -35.92
N CYS A 311 18.79 18.03 -34.73
CA CYS A 311 19.89 17.07 -34.51
C CYS A 311 19.68 15.71 -35.19
N ASN A 312 18.42 15.31 -35.48
CA ASN A 312 18.13 14.05 -36.16
C ASN A 312 18.31 14.14 -37.69
N GLU A 313 18.37 15.34 -38.25
CA GLU A 313 18.51 15.57 -39.69
C GLU A 313 19.97 15.81 -40.12
N LEU A 314 20.86 16.15 -39.17
CA LEU A 314 22.26 16.49 -39.45
C LEU A 314 23.30 15.43 -39.07
N CYS A 315 22.90 14.24 -38.61
CA CYS A 315 23.85 13.18 -38.24
C CYS A 315 23.62 11.90 -39.06
N ASP A 316 24.41 11.72 -40.13
CA ASP A 316 24.44 10.48 -40.93
C ASP A 316 24.80 9.23 -40.10
N ASN A 317 25.44 9.41 -38.94
CA ASN A 317 25.74 8.33 -37.99
C ASN A 317 24.51 7.86 -37.19
N CYS A 318 23.47 8.69 -37.03
CA CYS A 318 22.23 8.31 -36.34
C CYS A 318 21.28 7.48 -37.23
N ARG A 319 21.40 7.54 -38.56
CA ARG A 319 20.60 6.70 -39.48
C ARG A 319 20.96 5.21 -39.41
N LYS A 320 22.17 4.87 -38.93
CA LYS A 320 22.71 3.49 -38.99
C LYS A 320 22.74 2.74 -37.67
N LYS A 321 22.44 3.37 -36.52
CA LYS A 321 22.44 2.70 -35.21
C LYS A 321 21.11 2.94 -34.50
N SER A 322 20.57 1.87 -33.91
CA SER A 322 19.28 1.91 -33.22
C SER A 322 19.22 3.06 -32.22
N TYR A 323 18.11 3.81 -32.26
CA TYR A 323 17.79 4.98 -31.43
C TYR A 323 18.15 4.81 -29.94
N SER A 324 18.16 3.57 -29.45
CA SER A 324 18.54 3.20 -28.08
C SER A 324 19.98 3.51 -27.68
N ARG A 325 20.99 3.42 -28.57
CA ARG A 325 22.40 3.61 -28.17
C ARG A 325 22.80 5.08 -28.04
N CYS A 326 22.36 5.94 -28.95
CA CYS A 326 22.75 7.35 -28.94
C CYS A 326 22.03 8.14 -27.84
N PHE A 327 20.77 7.79 -27.55
CA PHE A 327 19.99 8.37 -26.46
C PHE A 327 20.53 7.97 -25.08
N MET A 328 20.99 6.72 -24.91
CA MET A 328 21.57 6.25 -23.65
C MET A 328 22.96 6.84 -23.38
N GLN A 329 23.76 7.11 -24.42
CA GLN A 329 25.07 7.75 -24.28
C GLN A 329 24.95 9.20 -23.77
N ARG A 330 24.10 10.03 -24.41
CA ARG A 330 23.87 11.42 -23.97
C ARG A 330 23.26 11.54 -22.57
N MET A 331 22.36 10.63 -22.22
CA MET A 331 21.75 10.59 -20.88
C MET A 331 22.71 10.02 -19.82
N ALA A 332 23.79 9.34 -20.20
CA ALA A 332 24.86 8.91 -19.31
C ALA A 332 25.87 10.04 -19.09
N ASP A 333 26.19 10.79 -20.14
CA ASP A 333 27.08 11.97 -20.05
C ASP A 333 26.45 13.09 -19.19
N GLU A 334 25.12 13.28 -19.25
CA GLU A 334 24.38 14.21 -18.37
C GLU A 334 24.31 13.75 -16.89
N ARG A 335 24.68 12.50 -16.56
CA ARG A 335 24.74 12.01 -15.16
C ARG A 335 26.12 12.11 -14.53
N THR A 336 27.16 12.32 -15.32
CA THR A 336 28.55 12.42 -14.84
C THR A 336 28.98 13.85 -14.51
N GLU A 337 28.10 14.83 -14.71
CA GLU A 337 28.30 16.25 -14.34
C GLU A 337 27.49 16.70 -13.10
N GLU A 338 26.83 15.77 -12.40
CA GLU A 338 26.37 15.92 -11.00
C GLU A 338 27.38 15.27 -10.05
#